data_AF-A0AA42YIA2-F1
#
_entry.id   AF-A0AA42YIA2-F1
#
_cell.length_a   1.000
_cell.length_b   1.000
_cell.length_c   1.000
_cell.angle_alpha   90.00
_cell.angle_beta   90.00
_cell.angle_gamma   90.00
#
_symmetry.space_group_name_H-M   'P 1'
#
loop_
_entity.id
_entity.type
_entity.pdbx_description
1 polymer ?
#
loop_
_entity_poly.entity_id
_entity_poly.type
_entity_poly.pdbx_seq_one_letter_code
_entity_poly.pdbx_strand_id
1 'polypeptide(L)'
;MSELILPAATLFRFNSGMLSLGLSDLGQEHAVRRLKDGEGSSIAFLVGHVTSSRYGLLKSLGAADGNPYAELYGSRVGARDGSAYPPIGELKAGWDEAAETLHAALDAVTDEEALAPDAAGFPIPDQTLRGRLTFVAWHESYHIGQIGILRTEMGYPSMRQMLYAAKNG
;
A
#
# COMPACT_ATOMS: atom_id res chain seq x y z
N MET A 1 -5.58 21.03 -0.58
CA MET A 1 -4.34 20.23 -0.64
C MET A 1 -3.16 21.14 -0.90
N SER A 2 -2.09 20.98 -0.13
CA SER A 2 -0.80 21.65 -0.34
C SER A 2 -0.13 21.19 -1.64
N GLU A 3 0.42 22.14 -2.42
CA GLU A 3 1.24 21.84 -3.61
C GLU A 3 2.54 21.12 -3.25
N LEU A 4 3.03 21.27 -2.01
CA LEU A 4 4.26 20.64 -1.53
C LEU A 4 4.16 19.11 -1.46
N ILE A 5 2.94 18.57 -1.35
CA ILE A 5 2.69 17.13 -1.28
C ILE A 5 2.06 16.56 -2.54
N LEU A 6 1.71 17.40 -3.52
CA LEU A 6 1.00 16.99 -4.74
C LEU A 6 1.66 15.79 -5.46
N PRO A 7 3.01 15.71 -5.61
CA PRO A 7 3.64 14.54 -6.22
C PRO A 7 3.39 13.25 -5.43
N ALA A 8 3.53 13.28 -4.11
CA ALA A 8 3.29 12.11 -3.26
C ALA A 8 1.80 11.72 -3.27
N ALA A 9 0.89 12.70 -3.17
CA ALA A 9 -0.56 12.46 -3.22
C ALA A 9 -1.00 11.82 -4.56
N THR A 10 -0.40 12.25 -5.67
CA THR A 10 -0.64 11.66 -6.99
C THR A 10 -0.19 10.20 -7.04
N LEU A 11 0.98 9.89 -6.46
CA LEU A 11 1.47 8.51 -6.37
C LEU A 11 0.58 7.64 -5.49
N PHE A 12 0.09 8.13 -4.35
CA PHE A 12 -0.87 7.38 -3.52
C PHE A 12 -2.14 7.03 -4.30
N ARG A 13 -2.72 7.99 -5.04
CA ARG A 13 -3.92 7.74 -5.87
C ARG A 13 -3.66 6.71 -6.96
N PHE A 14 -2.52 6.82 -7.63
CA PHE A 14 -2.11 5.83 -8.64
C PHE A 14 -1.91 4.45 -8.03
N ASN A 15 -1.20 4.35 -6.91
CA ASN A 15 -0.95 3.11 -6.19
C ASN A 15 -2.25 2.45 -5.71
N SER A 16 -3.19 3.24 -5.19
CA SER A 16 -4.52 2.77 -4.77
C SER A 16 -5.24 2.06 -5.91
N GLY A 17 -5.34 2.70 -7.08
CA GLY A 17 -5.98 2.12 -8.26
C GLY A 17 -5.23 0.92 -8.82
N MET A 18 -3.90 1.00 -8.91
CA MET A 18 -3.06 -0.08 -9.45
C MET A 18 -3.14 -1.35 -8.60
N LEU A 19 -3.06 -1.23 -7.28
CA LEU A 19 -3.16 -2.39 -6.40
C LEU A 19 -4.58 -2.96 -6.43
N SER A 20 -5.62 -2.12 -6.37
CA SER A 20 -7.01 -2.58 -6.44
C SER A 20 -7.29 -3.35 -7.75
N LEU A 21 -6.82 -2.83 -8.89
CA LEU A 21 -6.87 -3.51 -10.19
C LEU A 21 -6.12 -4.84 -10.14
N GLY A 22 -4.90 -4.84 -9.62
CA GLY A 22 -4.04 -6.03 -9.47
C GLY A 22 -4.51 -7.06 -8.44
N LEU A 23 -5.63 -6.84 -7.76
CA LEU A 23 -6.24 -7.82 -6.87
C LEU A 23 -7.60 -8.32 -7.39
N SER A 24 -8.16 -7.67 -8.42
CA SER A 24 -9.53 -7.90 -8.91
C SER A 24 -9.82 -9.33 -9.41
N ASP A 25 -8.79 -10.04 -9.88
CA ASP A 25 -8.87 -11.39 -10.44
C ASP A 25 -8.08 -12.44 -9.63
N LEU A 26 -7.45 -12.04 -8.53
CA LEU A 26 -6.52 -12.88 -7.80
C LEU A 26 -7.26 -13.88 -6.91
N GLY A 27 -7.05 -15.18 -7.15
CA GLY A 27 -7.59 -16.26 -6.30
C GLY A 27 -6.83 -16.40 -4.97
N GLN A 28 -7.53 -16.82 -3.92
CA GLN A 28 -6.98 -16.95 -2.56
C GLN A 28 -5.76 -17.88 -2.49
N GLU A 29 -5.80 -19.02 -3.18
CA GLU A 29 -4.71 -20.00 -3.21
C GLU A 29 -3.39 -19.34 -3.66
N HIS A 30 -3.45 -18.55 -4.74
CA HIS A 30 -2.30 -17.81 -5.25
C HIS A 30 -1.94 -16.60 -4.37
N ALA A 31 -2.93 -15.96 -3.74
CA ALA A 31 -2.67 -14.83 -2.85
C ALA A 31 -1.78 -15.18 -1.66
N VAL A 32 -1.96 -16.36 -1.05
CA VAL A 32 -1.15 -16.82 0.09
C VAL A 32 0.12 -17.58 -0.33
N ARG A 33 0.20 -18.03 -1.59
CA ARG A 33 1.35 -18.75 -2.11
C ARG A 33 2.63 -17.92 -2.01
N ARG A 34 3.68 -18.55 -1.49
CA ARG A 34 5.05 -18.02 -1.47
C ARG A 34 5.89 -18.78 -2.49
N LEU A 35 6.64 -18.05 -3.31
CA LEU A 35 7.54 -18.65 -4.31
C LEU A 35 8.81 -19.18 -3.63
N LYS A 36 9.73 -19.75 -4.42
CA LYS A 36 11.06 -20.21 -3.97
C LYS A 36 10.97 -21.05 -2.68
N ASP A 37 10.22 -22.15 -2.75
CA ASP A 37 10.04 -23.11 -1.63
C ASP A 37 9.54 -22.48 -0.32
N GLY A 38 8.71 -21.45 -0.44
CA GLY A 38 8.18 -20.76 0.72
C GLY A 38 9.14 -19.74 1.32
N GLU A 39 10.06 -19.17 0.53
CA GLU A 39 10.84 -17.99 0.91
C GLU A 39 10.17 -16.68 0.43
N GLY A 40 10.62 -15.54 0.98
CA GLY A 40 10.12 -14.23 0.59
C GLY A 40 8.66 -13.98 0.99
N SER A 41 8.01 -13.02 0.32
CA SER A 41 6.63 -12.60 0.63
C SER A 41 5.61 -13.26 -0.28
N SER A 42 4.40 -13.49 0.24
CA SER A 42 3.20 -13.74 -0.58
C SER A 42 2.52 -12.42 -0.95
N ILE A 43 1.62 -12.45 -1.94
CA ILE A 43 0.85 -11.25 -2.31
C ILE A 43 -0.02 -10.80 -1.14
N ALA A 44 -0.70 -11.72 -0.44
CA ALA A 44 -1.53 -11.41 0.73
C ALA A 44 -0.72 -10.71 1.83
N PHE A 45 0.52 -11.15 2.08
CA PHE A 45 1.39 -10.46 3.04
C PHE A 45 1.74 -9.04 2.57
N LEU A 46 2.13 -8.88 1.30
CA LEU A 46 2.49 -7.56 0.76
C LEU A 46 1.31 -6.57 0.81
N VAL A 47 0.09 -7.03 0.48
CA VAL A 47 -1.13 -6.20 0.57
C VAL A 47 -1.39 -5.78 2.01
N GLY A 48 -1.38 -6.72 2.96
CA GLY A 48 -1.54 -6.39 4.37
C GLY A 48 -0.44 -5.44 4.88
N HIS A 49 0.79 -5.62 4.42
CA HIS A 49 1.94 -4.79 4.80
C HIS A 49 1.81 -3.34 4.32
N VAL A 50 1.48 -3.12 3.04
CA VAL A 50 1.26 -1.75 2.55
C VAL A 50 0.02 -1.12 3.16
N THR A 51 -1.03 -1.90 3.42
CA THR A 51 -2.24 -1.43 4.12
C THR A 51 -1.91 -1.00 5.56
N SER A 52 -1.11 -1.78 6.28
CA SER A 52 -0.59 -1.42 7.61
C SER A 52 0.23 -0.12 7.58
N SER A 53 1.10 0.05 6.58
CA SER A 53 1.87 1.29 6.40
C SER A 53 0.94 2.50 6.21
N ARG A 54 -0.14 2.32 5.43
CA ARG A 54 -1.15 3.34 5.17
C ARG A 54 -1.95 3.72 6.43
N TYR A 55 -2.37 2.76 7.25
CA TYR A 55 -2.97 3.07 8.56
C TYR A 55 -1.99 3.79 9.49
N GLY A 56 -0.70 3.49 9.40
CA GLY A 56 0.34 4.25 10.09
C GLY A 56 0.37 5.74 9.68
N LEU A 57 0.18 6.04 8.39
CA LEU A 57 0.03 7.43 7.91
C LEU A 57 -1.30 8.05 8.37
N LEU A 58 -2.42 7.35 8.20
CA LEU A 58 -3.74 7.84 8.60
C LEU A 58 -3.77 8.24 10.07
N LYS A 59 -3.17 7.43 10.94
CA LYS A 59 -3.02 7.76 12.36
C LYS A 59 -2.24 9.05 12.58
N SER A 60 -1.16 9.27 11.84
CA SER A 60 -0.37 10.51 11.95
C SER A 60 -1.06 11.74 11.38
N LEU A 61 -1.97 11.55 10.43
CA LEU A 61 -2.85 12.60 9.90
C LEU A 61 -4.10 12.82 10.76
N GLY A 62 -4.26 12.10 11.88
CA GLY A 62 -5.46 12.17 12.74
C GLY A 62 -6.72 11.58 12.10
N ALA A 63 -6.57 10.79 11.03
CA ALA A 63 -7.67 10.20 10.26
C ALA A 63 -7.96 8.73 10.65
N ALA A 64 -7.23 8.17 11.62
CA ALA A 64 -7.49 6.85 12.18
C ALA A 64 -7.00 6.75 13.64
N ASP A 65 -7.77 6.05 14.49
CA ASP A 65 -7.42 5.84 15.90
C ASP A 65 -6.40 4.72 16.10
N GLY A 66 -6.25 3.83 15.11
CA GLY A 66 -5.42 2.63 15.21
C GLY A 66 -4.97 2.08 13.87
N ASN A 67 -4.28 0.94 13.93
CA ASN A 67 -3.83 0.20 12.76
C ASN A 67 -4.24 -1.28 12.95
N PRO A 68 -5.37 -1.72 12.35
CA PRO A 68 -5.87 -3.08 12.52
C PRO A 68 -4.96 -4.13 11.86
N TYR A 69 -4.03 -3.72 11.00
CA TYR A 69 -3.09 -4.59 10.31
C TYR A 69 -1.74 -4.73 11.03
N ALA A 70 -1.50 -3.97 12.10
CA ALA A 70 -0.18 -3.89 12.73
C ALA A 70 0.33 -5.23 13.29
N GLU A 71 -0.55 -6.06 13.83
CA GLU A 71 -0.18 -7.34 14.44
C GLU A 71 0.33 -8.35 13.42
N LEU A 72 -0.35 -8.46 12.27
CA LEU A 72 -0.03 -9.44 11.23
C LEU A 72 0.95 -8.90 10.17
N TYR A 73 1.07 -7.57 10.03
CA TYR A 73 1.73 -6.96 8.88
C TYR A 73 2.61 -5.74 9.21
N GLY A 74 2.81 -5.42 10.50
CA GLY A 74 3.65 -4.31 10.94
C GLY A 74 5.11 -4.42 10.47
N SER A 75 5.87 -3.34 10.61
CA SER A 75 7.25 -3.22 10.10
C SER A 75 8.26 -4.24 10.64
N ARG A 76 7.94 -4.91 11.76
CA ARG A 76 8.76 -5.96 12.38
C ARG A 76 8.22 -7.37 12.14
N VAL A 77 7.17 -7.50 11.34
CA VAL A 77 6.53 -8.78 11.04
C VAL A 77 6.99 -9.25 9.67
N GLY A 78 7.44 -10.50 9.59
CA GLY A 78 7.80 -11.15 8.33
C GLY A 78 6.66 -12.01 7.78
N ALA A 79 6.73 -12.32 6.48
CA ALA A 79 5.75 -13.19 5.82
C ALA A 79 5.76 -14.62 6.41
N ARG A 80 4.57 -15.17 6.59
CA ARG A 80 4.28 -16.53 7.08
C ARG A 80 3.56 -17.36 6.00
N ASP A 81 3.17 -18.58 6.32
CA ASP A 81 2.47 -19.51 5.42
C ASP A 81 1.08 -19.03 4.93
N GLY A 82 0.55 -17.97 5.53
CA GLY A 82 -0.72 -17.36 5.17
C GLY A 82 -1.96 -18.02 5.78
N SER A 83 -1.79 -19.03 6.63
CA SER A 83 -2.89 -19.70 7.34
C SER A 83 -3.72 -18.76 8.22
N ALA A 84 -3.08 -17.71 8.76
CA ALA A 84 -3.71 -16.69 9.59
C ALA A 84 -4.08 -15.41 8.82
N TYR A 85 -3.89 -15.36 7.50
CA TYR A 85 -4.21 -14.16 6.72
C TYR A 85 -5.68 -14.15 6.33
N PRO A 86 -6.35 -12.98 6.36
CA PRO A 86 -7.69 -12.85 5.84
C PRO A 86 -7.76 -13.24 4.35
N PRO A 87 -8.97 -13.57 3.86
CA PRO A 87 -9.23 -13.69 2.43
C PRO A 87 -8.76 -12.46 1.65
N ILE A 88 -8.24 -12.67 0.45
CA ILE A 88 -7.70 -11.61 -0.41
C ILE A 88 -8.76 -10.56 -0.76
N GLY A 89 -10.04 -10.95 -0.83
CA GLY A 89 -11.15 -10.03 -0.99
C GLY A 89 -11.32 -9.07 0.19
N GLU A 90 -11.11 -9.53 1.42
CA GLU A 90 -11.15 -8.69 2.63
C GLU A 90 -9.93 -7.77 2.69
N LEU A 91 -8.74 -8.27 2.33
CA LEU A 91 -7.53 -7.46 2.22
C LEU A 91 -7.68 -6.35 1.17
N LYS A 92 -8.30 -6.66 0.02
CA LYS A 92 -8.62 -5.68 -1.01
C LYS A 92 -9.62 -4.63 -0.51
N ALA A 93 -10.68 -5.05 0.16
CA ALA A 93 -11.69 -4.13 0.70
C ALA A 93 -11.07 -3.15 1.70
N GLY A 94 -10.25 -3.63 2.64
CA GLY A 94 -9.57 -2.75 3.59
C GLY A 94 -8.51 -1.85 2.94
N TRP A 95 -7.87 -2.28 1.86
CA TRP A 95 -7.01 -1.41 1.06
C TRP A 95 -7.80 -0.27 0.40
N ASP A 96 -8.95 -0.58 -0.20
CA ASP A 96 -9.83 0.40 -0.86
C ASP A 96 -10.39 1.40 0.17
N GLU A 97 -10.82 0.95 1.35
CA GLU A 97 -11.26 1.82 2.45
C GLU A 97 -10.14 2.75 2.95
N ALA A 98 -8.93 2.20 3.17
CA ALA A 98 -7.78 2.98 3.56
C ALA A 98 -7.37 3.99 2.46
N ALA A 99 -7.57 3.65 1.19
CA ALA A 99 -7.33 4.55 0.06
C ALA A 99 -8.26 5.75 0.09
N GLU A 100 -9.57 5.53 0.22
CA GLU A 100 -10.57 6.59 0.28
C GLU A 100 -10.29 7.54 1.44
N THR A 101 -10.03 6.98 2.63
CA THR A 101 -9.69 7.75 3.82
C THR A 101 -8.40 8.56 3.63
N LEU A 102 -7.36 7.94 3.06
CA LEU A 102 -6.08 8.63 2.84
C LEU A 102 -6.23 9.75 1.83
N HIS A 103 -6.96 9.53 0.74
CA HIS A 103 -7.18 10.56 -0.28
C HIS A 103 -7.88 11.80 0.31
N ALA A 104 -8.91 11.60 1.12
CA ALA A 104 -9.60 12.68 1.81
C ALA A 104 -8.67 13.42 2.80
N ALA A 105 -7.87 12.68 3.57
CA ALA A 105 -6.91 13.26 4.50
C ALA A 105 -5.84 14.10 3.79
N LEU A 106 -5.29 13.60 2.67
CA LEU A 106 -4.30 14.32 1.86
C LEU A 106 -4.89 15.60 1.25
N ASP A 107 -6.16 15.60 0.84
CA ASP A 107 -6.81 16.78 0.29
C ASP A 107 -6.92 17.93 1.31
N ALA A 108 -6.96 17.60 2.60
CA ALA A 108 -7.03 18.55 3.71
C ALA A 108 -5.66 19.09 4.16
N VAL A 109 -4.55 18.44 3.81
CA VAL A 109 -3.20 18.87 4.26
C VAL A 109 -2.86 20.27 3.77
N THR A 110 -2.45 21.12 4.70
CA THR A 110 -1.96 22.49 4.49
C THR A 110 -0.44 22.55 4.30
N ASP A 111 0.08 23.68 3.81
CA ASP A 111 1.53 23.89 3.66
C ASP A 111 2.26 23.85 5.02
N GLU A 112 1.63 24.37 6.07
CA GLU A 112 2.16 24.36 7.44
C GLU A 112 2.31 22.92 7.95
N GLU A 113 1.26 22.11 7.83
CA GLU A 113 1.29 20.69 8.21
C GLU A 113 2.31 19.91 7.37
N ALA A 114 2.39 20.16 6.06
CA ALA A 114 3.32 19.50 5.17
C ALA A 114 4.79 19.72 5.60
N LEU A 115 5.11 20.91 6.12
CA LEU A 115 6.46 21.27 6.59
C LEU A 115 6.69 20.98 8.07
N ALA A 116 5.66 20.56 8.81
CA ALA A 116 5.80 20.21 10.22
C ALA A 116 6.75 19.01 10.39
N PRO A 117 7.60 19.00 11.43
CA PRO A 117 8.44 17.85 11.75
C PRO A 117 7.59 16.60 12.01
N ASP A 118 7.99 15.48 11.42
CA ASP A 118 7.38 14.19 11.70
C ASP A 118 8.25 13.42 12.71
N ALA A 119 7.64 13.00 13.82
CA ALA A 119 8.34 12.31 14.90
C ALA A 119 8.68 10.84 14.56
N ALA A 120 8.04 10.26 13.53
CA ALA A 120 8.36 8.93 13.04
C ALA A 120 9.60 9.02 12.16
N GLY A 121 10.75 8.57 12.66
CA GLY A 121 11.98 8.54 11.86
C GLY A 121 11.83 7.65 10.62
N PHE A 122 12.31 8.14 9.48
CA PHE A 122 12.31 7.40 8.21
C PHE A 122 13.62 7.67 7.43
N PRO A 123 14.01 6.78 6.49
CA PRO A 123 15.37 6.72 5.96
C PRO A 123 15.62 7.71 4.82
N ILE A 124 15.18 8.97 4.95
CA ILE A 124 15.51 10.07 4.03
C ILE A 124 15.80 11.35 4.82
N PRO A 125 16.58 12.32 4.29
CA PRO A 125 16.95 13.53 5.04
C PRO A 125 15.79 14.45 5.45
N ASP A 126 14.73 14.51 4.66
CA ASP A 126 13.59 15.43 4.89
C ASP A 126 12.67 14.93 6.00
N GLN A 127 12.94 15.22 7.28
CA GLN A 127 12.16 14.73 8.42
C GLN A 127 10.81 15.47 8.65
N THR A 128 10.16 15.96 7.60
CA THR A 128 8.83 16.59 7.66
C THR A 128 7.71 15.61 7.26
N LEU A 129 6.44 15.99 7.47
CA LEU A 129 5.30 15.21 6.95
C LEU A 129 5.41 14.99 5.43
N ARG A 130 5.80 16.02 4.66
CA ARG A 130 6.06 15.88 3.22
C ARG A 130 7.08 14.79 2.93
N GLY A 131 8.19 14.77 3.65
CA GLY A 131 9.22 13.75 3.48
C GLY A 131 8.69 12.35 3.78
N ARG A 132 7.91 12.19 4.85
CA ARG A 132 7.26 10.92 5.17
C ARG A 132 6.32 10.46 4.06
N LEU A 133 5.43 11.35 3.60
CA LEU A 133 4.50 11.05 2.50
C LEU A 133 5.25 10.64 1.24
N THR A 134 6.36 11.32 0.93
CA THR A 134 7.22 11.00 -0.21
C THR A 134 7.83 9.60 -0.08
N PHE A 135 8.41 9.29 1.09
CA PHE A 135 9.02 7.98 1.33
C PHE A 135 7.98 6.86 1.27
N VAL A 136 6.83 7.04 1.91
CA VAL A 136 5.79 6.00 1.96
C VAL A 136 5.16 5.78 0.57
N ALA A 137 4.98 6.83 -0.24
CA ALA A 137 4.53 6.69 -1.62
C ALA A 137 5.52 5.85 -2.47
N TRP A 138 6.83 6.08 -2.32
CA TRP A 138 7.85 5.23 -2.95
C TRP A 138 7.81 3.79 -2.42
N HIS A 139 7.69 3.61 -1.10
CA HIS A 139 7.62 2.32 -0.44
C HIS A 139 6.43 1.48 -0.93
N GLU A 140 5.24 2.09 -1.04
CA GLU A 140 4.07 1.43 -1.64
C GLU A 140 4.37 1.01 -3.09
N SER A 141 4.95 1.91 -3.89
CA SER A 141 5.28 1.61 -5.29
C SER A 141 6.26 0.43 -5.42
N TYR A 142 7.24 0.35 -4.52
CA TYR A 142 8.20 -0.75 -4.44
C TYR A 142 7.50 -2.10 -4.19
N HIS A 143 6.62 -2.17 -3.20
CA HIS A 143 5.89 -3.40 -2.87
C HIS A 143 4.82 -3.76 -3.89
N ILE A 144 4.15 -2.77 -4.49
CA ILE A 144 3.20 -3.00 -5.60
C ILE A 144 3.95 -3.56 -6.81
N GLY A 145 5.17 -3.10 -7.09
CA GLY A 145 6.03 -3.71 -8.11
C GLY A 145 6.31 -5.20 -7.85
N GLN A 146 6.61 -5.57 -6.59
CA GLN A 146 6.79 -6.97 -6.18
C GLN A 146 5.51 -7.79 -6.41
N ILE A 147 4.34 -7.25 -6.03
CA ILE A 147 3.04 -7.88 -6.29
C ILE A 147 2.84 -8.14 -7.78
N GLY A 148 3.19 -7.16 -8.63
CA GLY A 148 3.15 -7.28 -10.09
C GLY A 148 3.98 -8.44 -10.64
N ILE A 149 5.19 -8.63 -10.11
CA ILE A 149 6.06 -9.77 -10.48
C ILE A 149 5.42 -11.08 -10.00
N LEU A 150 5.04 -11.17 -8.73
CA LEU A 150 4.49 -12.40 -8.14
C LEU A 150 3.24 -12.88 -8.88
N ARG A 151 2.29 -11.98 -9.21
CA ARG A 151 1.09 -12.38 -9.95
C ARG A 151 1.41 -12.86 -11.37
N THR A 152 2.39 -12.26 -12.02
CA THR A 152 2.80 -12.66 -13.38
C THR A 152 3.43 -14.05 -13.37
N GLU A 153 4.28 -14.35 -12.38
CA GLU A 153 4.85 -15.68 -12.16
C GLU A 153 3.79 -16.75 -11.87
N MET A 154 2.63 -16.36 -11.33
CA MET A 154 1.48 -17.24 -11.08
C MET A 154 0.55 -17.38 -12.29
N GLY A 155 0.92 -16.84 -13.46
CA GLY A 155 0.17 -16.97 -14.70
C GLY A 155 -0.95 -15.94 -14.89
N TYR A 156 -1.09 -14.96 -14.01
CA TYR A 156 -2.04 -13.87 -14.20
C TYR A 156 -1.48 -12.82 -15.18
N PRO A 157 -2.35 -12.05 -15.88
CA PRO A 157 -1.91 -10.88 -16.62
C PRO A 157 -1.16 -9.92 -15.71
N SER A 158 -0.10 -9.29 -16.22
CA SER A 158 0.59 -8.22 -15.50
C SER A 158 -0.35 -7.04 -15.26
N MET A 159 -0.15 -6.30 -14.16
CA MET A 159 -0.98 -5.11 -13.89
C MET A 159 -0.88 -4.06 -15.01
N ARG A 160 0.24 -4.01 -15.73
CA ARG A 160 0.38 -3.16 -16.92
C ARG A 160 -0.56 -3.57 -18.05
N GLN A 161 -0.68 -4.87 -18.33
CA GLN A 161 -1.63 -5.38 -19.33
C GLN A 161 -3.07 -5.07 -18.92
N MET A 162 -3.40 -5.28 -17.64
CA MET A 162 -4.73 -4.95 -17.11
C MET A 162 -5.05 -3.45 -17.26
N LEU A 163 -4.09 -2.57 -16.92
CA LEU A 163 -4.26 -1.13 -17.04
C LEU A 163 -4.53 -0.70 -18.48
N TYR A 164 -3.86 -1.30 -19.47
CA TYR A 164 -4.11 -0.99 -20.87
C TYR A 164 -5.46 -1.52 -21.37
N ALA A 165 -5.88 -2.70 -20.90
CA ALA A 165 -7.20 -3.23 -21.22
C ALA A 165 -8.31 -2.31 -20.70
N ALA A 166 -8.19 -1.81 -19.46
CA ALA A 166 -9.17 -0.91 -18.85
C ALA A 166 -9.27 0.48 -19.51
N LYS A 167 -8.23 0.91 -20.23
CA LYS A 167 -8.23 2.20 -20.95
C LYS A 167 -8.81 2.11 -22.37
N ASN A 168 -8.90 0.89 -22.92
CA ASN A 168 -9.26 0.65 -24.31
C ASN A 168 -10.59 -0.09 -24.48
N GLY A 169 -11.28 -0.41 -23.38
CA GLY A 169 -12.64 -0.98 -23.35
C GLY A 169 -13.63 0.03 -22.81
#